data_AF-A0A0T8T587-F1
#
_entry.id   AF-A0A0T8T587-F1
#
_cell.length_a   1.000
_cell.length_b   1.000
_cell.length_c   1.000
_cell.angle_alpha   90.00
_cell.angle_beta   90.00
_cell.angle_gamma   90.00
#
_symmetry.space_group_name_H-M   'P 1'
#
loop_
_entity.id
_entity.type
_entity.pdbx_description
1 polymer ?
#
loop_
_entity_poly.entity_id
_entity_poly.type
_entity_poly.pdbx_seq_one_letter_code
_entity_poly.pdbx_strand_id
1 'polypeptide(L)'
;MKPKKYPYSGKMQKIPSPIFSARPIFNEVPIVEEVKVEFGVEASMGRIYPETLIHLDISGYGNRVHSVHRFPGILLSVGESIQLKMLFYKRLRNFTTDRFLTFRESDWKFFIRDLVNEFVR
;
A
#
# COMPACT_ATOMS: atom_id res chain seq x y z
N MET A 1 -55.44 -50.25 -14.81
CA MET A 1 -56.06 -48.96 -14.40
C MET A 1 -54.95 -47.93 -14.23
N LYS A 2 -54.95 -46.81 -14.98
CA LYS A 2 -53.93 -45.75 -14.88
C LYS A 2 -54.38 -44.68 -13.87
N PRO A 3 -53.50 -44.11 -13.02
CA PRO A 3 -53.90 -43.02 -12.13
C PRO A 3 -54.06 -41.71 -12.90
N LYS A 4 -55.14 -40.98 -12.62
CA LYS A 4 -55.51 -39.69 -13.21
C LYS A 4 -54.58 -38.58 -12.67
N LYS A 5 -54.10 -37.72 -13.57
CA LYS A 5 -53.36 -36.47 -13.26
C LYS A 5 -54.26 -35.50 -12.48
N TYR A 6 -53.79 -34.97 -11.35
CA TYR A 6 -54.33 -33.76 -10.72
C TYR A 6 -53.49 -32.55 -11.17
N PRO A 7 -54.10 -31.41 -11.53
CA PRO A 7 -53.37 -30.21 -11.88
C PRO A 7 -53.14 -29.38 -10.62
N TYR A 8 -51.99 -29.52 -9.97
CA TYR A 8 -51.61 -28.55 -8.95
C TYR A 8 -51.18 -27.24 -9.61
N SER A 9 -52.15 -26.34 -9.70
CA SER A 9 -51.99 -24.91 -9.85
C SER A 9 -51.17 -24.37 -8.67
N GLY A 10 -49.90 -24.12 -8.91
CA GLY A 10 -48.99 -23.50 -7.95
C GLY A 10 -47.94 -22.71 -8.72
N LYS A 11 -48.27 -21.47 -9.10
CA LYS A 11 -47.28 -20.51 -9.58
C LYS A 11 -46.33 -20.17 -8.42
N MET A 12 -45.24 -20.91 -8.27
CA MET A 12 -44.10 -20.43 -7.51
C MET A 12 -43.41 -19.36 -8.35
N GLN A 13 -43.57 -18.10 -7.93
CA GLN A 13 -42.66 -17.02 -8.31
C GLN A 13 -41.25 -17.46 -7.91
N LYS A 14 -40.46 -17.92 -8.88
CA LYS A 14 -39.01 -17.88 -8.77
C LYS A 14 -38.61 -16.42 -8.89
N ILE A 15 -38.76 -15.66 -7.82
CA ILE A 15 -37.87 -14.52 -7.59
C ILE A 15 -36.48 -15.15 -7.64
N PRO A 16 -35.60 -14.77 -8.59
CA PRO A 16 -34.21 -15.16 -8.47
C PRO A 16 -33.69 -14.38 -7.27
N SER A 17 -33.80 -14.95 -6.07
CA SER A 17 -32.90 -14.57 -5.01
C SER A 17 -31.50 -14.80 -5.57
N PRO A 18 -30.62 -13.79 -5.57
CA PRO A 18 -29.23 -14.03 -5.88
C PRO A 18 -28.72 -14.92 -4.74
N ILE A 19 -28.66 -16.23 -4.99
CA ILE A 19 -28.28 -17.26 -4.01
C ILE A 19 -26.83 -17.05 -3.53
N PHE A 20 -26.05 -16.22 -4.20
CA PHE A 20 -24.83 -15.68 -3.64
C PHE A 20 -24.75 -14.21 -4.01
N SER A 21 -24.77 -13.33 -3.02
CA SER A 21 -23.93 -12.15 -3.16
C SER A 21 -22.50 -12.69 -3.20
N ALA A 22 -22.01 -12.99 -4.40
CA ALA A 22 -20.58 -12.96 -4.64
C ALA A 22 -20.19 -11.49 -4.48
N ARG A 23 -20.18 -11.02 -3.22
CA ARG A 23 -19.34 -9.90 -2.85
C ARG A 23 -17.97 -10.38 -3.30
N PRO A 24 -17.34 -9.75 -4.29
CA PRO A 24 -15.92 -10.00 -4.46
C PRO A 24 -15.34 -9.74 -3.06
N ILE A 25 -14.66 -10.74 -2.51
CA ILE A 25 -13.84 -10.55 -1.32
C ILE A 25 -12.68 -9.67 -1.79
N PHE A 26 -12.96 -8.42 -2.17
CA PHE A 26 -12.03 -7.37 -1.95
C PHE A 26 -11.97 -7.30 -0.43
N ASN A 27 -11.04 -8.06 0.13
CA ASN A 27 -10.49 -7.73 1.42
C ASN A 27 -9.97 -6.30 1.26
N GLU A 28 -10.83 -5.32 1.51
CA GLU A 28 -10.48 -3.93 1.77
C GLU A 28 -9.76 -3.83 3.13
N VAL A 29 -8.99 -4.87 3.50
CA VAL A 29 -8.06 -4.76 4.59
C VAL A 29 -7.04 -3.74 4.10
N PRO A 30 -6.97 -2.55 4.72
CA PRO A 30 -6.03 -1.53 4.29
C PRO A 30 -4.64 -2.15 4.31
N ILE A 31 -3.88 -1.97 3.22
CA ILE A 31 -2.52 -2.51 3.01
C ILE A 31 -1.59 -2.28 4.22
N VAL A 32 -1.88 -1.23 5.00
CA VAL A 32 -1.18 -0.85 6.24
C VAL A 32 -1.36 -1.86 7.39
N GLU A 33 -2.43 -2.66 7.43
CA GLU A 33 -2.66 -3.66 8.49
C GLU A 33 -1.82 -4.92 8.30
N GLU A 34 -1.57 -5.35 7.06
CA GLU A 34 -0.79 -6.56 6.78
C GLU A 34 0.69 -6.27 6.50
N VAL A 35 1.04 -5.03 6.15
CA VAL A 35 2.42 -4.60 5.90
C VAL A 35 2.86 -3.55 6.91
N LYS A 36 3.90 -3.88 7.67
CA LYS A 36 4.60 -2.93 8.53
C LYS A 36 5.61 -2.15 7.71
N VAL A 37 5.43 -0.83 7.64
CA VAL A 37 6.34 0.08 6.94
C VAL A 37 6.94 1.08 7.93
N GLU A 38 8.23 0.96 8.17
CA GLU A 38 9.02 1.89 8.97
C GLU A 38 9.80 2.82 8.06
N PHE A 39 9.50 4.12 8.17
CA PHE A 39 10.18 5.18 7.46
C PHE A 39 10.92 6.09 8.45
N GLY A 40 12.25 6.05 8.39
CA GLY A 40 13.17 6.85 9.19
C GLY A 40 13.87 7.90 8.34
N VAL A 41 14.01 9.11 8.88
CA VAL A 41 14.79 10.19 8.26
C VAL A 41 15.82 10.62 9.28
N GLU A 42 17.09 10.62 8.87
CA GLU A 42 18.22 10.95 9.70
C GLU A 42 19.06 12.01 8.98
N ALA A 43 19.31 13.13 9.67
CA ALA A 43 20.26 14.13 9.19
C ALA A 43 21.66 13.74 9.66
N SER A 44 22.57 13.52 8.72
CA SER A 44 23.97 13.24 8.98
C SER A 44 24.82 14.45 8.58
N MET A 45 25.50 15.06 9.56
CA MET A 45 26.59 15.98 9.29
C MET A 45 27.85 15.16 9.00
N GLY A 46 27.96 14.65 7.78
CA GLY A 46 29.15 13.93 7.32
C GLY A 46 30.41 14.80 7.40
N ARG A 47 31.59 14.17 7.28
CA ARG A 47 32.87 14.91 7.34
C ARG A 47 33.07 15.89 6.19
N ILE A 48 32.42 15.66 5.04
CA ILE A 48 32.65 16.42 3.81
C ILE A 48 31.45 17.32 3.49
N TYR A 49 30.22 16.81 3.60
CA TYR A 49 29.00 17.58 3.34
C TYR A 49 27.86 17.10 4.27
N PRO A 50 26.87 17.96 4.55
CA PRO A 50 25.62 17.53 5.16
C PRO A 50 24.87 16.59 4.21
N GLU A 51 24.30 15.52 4.75
CA GLU A 51 23.53 14.52 4.02
C GLU A 51 22.27 14.14 4.78
N THR A 52 21.20 13.85 4.06
CA THR A 52 20.01 13.22 4.63
C THR A 52 20.01 11.74 4.27
N LEU A 53 19.86 10.89 5.27
CA LEU A 53 19.72 9.45 5.17
C LEU A 53 18.25 9.09 5.37
N ILE A 54 17.70 8.30 4.46
CA ILE A 54 16.35 7.78 4.55
C ILE A 54 16.45 6.27 4.72
N HIS A 55 15.92 5.79 5.84
CA HIS A 55 15.84 4.37 6.18
C HIS A 55 14.42 3.90 5.89
N LEU A 56 14.28 2.86 5.07
CA LEU A 56 13.02 2.24 4.75
C LEU A 56 13.10 0.75 5.11
N ASP A 57 12.29 0.32 6.07
CA ASP A 57 12.10 -1.09 6.40
C ASP A 57 10.64 -1.46 6.15
N ILE A 58 10.42 -2.41 5.26
CA ILE A 58 9.11 -2.93 4.88
C ILE A 58 9.10 -4.39 5.22
N SER A 59 8.13 -4.83 6.03
CA SER A 59 7.91 -6.24 6.33
C SER A 59 6.44 -6.60 6.19
N GLY A 60 6.16 -7.69 5.47
CA GLY A 60 4.79 -8.15 5.21
C GLY A 60 4.75 -9.29 4.19
N TYR A 61 3.69 -10.12 4.24
CA TYR A 61 3.47 -11.22 3.29
C TYR A 61 4.65 -12.19 3.10
N GLY A 62 5.49 -12.37 4.13
CA GLY A 62 6.68 -13.23 4.06
C GLY A 62 7.91 -12.59 3.41
N ASN A 63 7.82 -11.33 2.96
CA ASN A 63 8.94 -10.56 2.43
C ASN A 63 9.38 -9.47 3.41
N ARG A 64 10.69 -9.17 3.40
CA ARG A 64 11.27 -8.02 4.07
C ARG A 64 12.20 -7.28 3.12
N VAL A 65 12.03 -5.98 3.03
CA VAL A 65 12.88 -5.09 2.24
C VAL A 65 13.42 -4.04 3.18
N HIS A 66 14.74 -4.01 3.34
CA HIS A 66 15.44 -2.96 4.05
C HIS A 66 16.31 -2.20 3.06
N SER A 67 16.15 -0.88 3.00
CA SER A 67 16.90 -0.03 2.08
C SER A 67 17.26 1.29 2.74
N VAL A 68 18.47 1.76 2.45
CA VAL A 68 19.00 3.03 2.95
C VAL A 68 19.36 3.90 1.76
N HIS A 69 18.74 5.08 1.69
CA HIS A 69 18.93 6.03 0.60
C HIS A 69 19.66 7.26 1.11
N ARG A 70 20.75 7.62 0.42
CA ARG A 70 21.58 8.78 0.76
C ARG A 70 21.30 9.93 -0.20
N PHE A 71 21.08 11.11 0.38
CA PHE A 71 20.84 12.35 -0.36
C PHE A 71 21.91 13.37 0.03
N PRO A 72 23.07 13.35 -0.65
CA PRO A 72 24.16 14.28 -0.36
C PRO A 72 23.79 15.70 -0.74
N GLY A 73 24.17 16.68 0.08
CA GLY A 73 23.89 18.10 -0.16
C GLY A 73 22.44 18.53 0.12
N ILE A 74 21.58 17.59 0.54
CA ILE A 74 20.23 17.86 1.00
C ILE A 74 20.22 17.65 2.51
N LEU A 75 19.94 18.70 3.27
CA LEU A 75 19.78 18.65 4.72
C LEU A 75 18.35 19.04 5.07
N LEU A 76 17.51 18.05 5.36
CA LEU A 76 16.16 18.32 5.82
C LEU A 76 16.17 18.75 7.28
N SER A 77 15.46 19.85 7.58
CA SER A 77 15.12 20.24 8.94
C SER A 77 14.21 19.19 9.59
N VAL A 78 14.04 19.28 10.91
CA VAL A 78 13.11 18.41 11.65
C VAL A 78 11.68 18.55 11.10
N GLY A 79 11.26 19.78 10.76
CA GLY A 79 9.94 20.05 10.18
C GLY A 79 9.76 19.40 8.81
N GLU A 80 10.72 19.57 7.90
CA GLU A 80 10.68 18.97 6.56
C GLU A 80 10.75 17.44 6.64
N SER A 81 11.49 16.88 7.59
CA SER A 81 11.56 15.43 7.83
C SER A 81 10.19 14.87 8.23
N ILE A 82 9.45 15.58 9.08
CA ILE A 82 8.07 15.22 9.46
C ILE A 82 7.13 15.32 8.26
N GLN A 83 7.24 16.41 7.49
CA GLN A 83 6.42 16.62 6.28
C GLN A 83 6.68 15.53 5.23
N LEU A 84 7.94 15.17 5.00
CA LEU A 84 8.33 14.09 4.11
C LEU A 84 7.73 12.76 4.57
N LYS A 85 7.78 12.46 5.87
CA LYS A 85 7.18 11.26 6.44
C LYS A 85 5.66 11.23 6.26
N MET A 86 4.98 12.36 6.50
CA MET A 86 3.54 12.49 6.23
C MET A 86 3.21 12.29 4.75
N LEU A 87 3.99 12.89 3.85
CA LEU A 87 3.82 12.77 2.41
C LEU A 87 4.03 11.33 1.93
N PHE A 88 5.06 10.65 2.46
CA PHE A 88 5.35 9.25 2.20
C PHE A 88 4.14 8.37 2.54
N TYR A 89 3.61 8.43 3.78
CA TYR A 89 2.45 7.62 4.17
C TYR A 89 1.17 8.00 3.40
N LYS A 90 0.97 9.29 3.10
CA LYS A 90 -0.15 9.76 2.28
C LYS A 90 -0.11 9.15 0.88
N ARG A 91 1.06 9.09 0.25
CA ARG A 91 1.23 8.45 -1.07
C ARG A 91 1.17 6.93 -0.97
N LEU A 92 1.69 6.35 0.11
CA LEU A 92 1.67 4.91 0.34
C LEU A 92 0.23 4.38 0.36
N ARG A 93 -0.70 5.13 0.96
CA ARG A 93 -2.14 4.81 0.98
C ARG A 93 -2.77 4.70 -0.42
N ASN A 94 -2.19 5.34 -1.44
CA ASN A 94 -2.70 5.28 -2.81
C ASN A 94 -2.19 4.08 -3.61
N PHE A 95 -1.26 3.28 -3.07
CA PHE A 95 -0.82 2.05 -3.74
C PHE A 95 -1.88 0.97 -3.60
N THR A 96 -1.98 0.12 -4.62
CA THR A 96 -2.72 -1.15 -4.55
C THR A 96 -1.80 -2.24 -4.01
N THR A 97 -2.38 -3.29 -3.43
CA THR A 97 -1.65 -4.43 -2.84
C THR A 97 -0.76 -5.11 -3.87
N ASP A 98 -1.26 -5.33 -5.09
CA ASP A 98 -0.49 -5.92 -6.20
C ASP A 98 0.73 -5.06 -6.58
N ARG A 99 0.54 -3.74 -6.58
CA ARG A 99 1.64 -2.83 -6.90
C ARG A 99 2.67 -2.86 -5.78
N PHE A 100 2.24 -2.83 -4.53
CA PHE A 100 3.12 -2.90 -3.36
C PHE A 100 3.97 -4.19 -3.34
N LEU A 101 3.36 -5.34 -3.63
CA LEU A 101 4.05 -6.64 -3.66
C LEU A 101 5.04 -6.79 -4.83
N THR A 102 4.88 -6.01 -5.89
CA THR A 102 5.74 -6.04 -7.08
C THR A 102 6.86 -5.02 -7.04
N PHE A 103 6.90 -4.13 -6.04
CA PHE A 103 7.98 -3.14 -5.91
C PHE A 103 9.34 -3.83 -5.77
N ARG A 104 10.26 -3.45 -6.65
CA ARG A 104 11.68 -3.77 -6.49
C ARG A 104 12.35 -2.68 -5.66
N GLU A 105 13.54 -2.97 -5.15
CA GLU A 105 14.37 -1.99 -4.43
C GLU A 105 14.62 -0.72 -5.28
N SER A 106 14.76 -0.86 -6.60
CA SER A 106 14.90 0.26 -7.54
C SER A 106 13.68 1.16 -7.56
N ASP A 107 12.48 0.59 -7.49
CA ASP A 107 11.23 1.35 -7.55
C ASP A 107 11.05 2.17 -6.27
N TRP A 108 11.42 1.60 -5.12
CA TRP A 108 11.47 2.32 -3.84
C TRP A 108 12.45 3.49 -3.88
N LYS A 109 13.62 3.30 -4.48
CA LYS A 109 14.61 4.36 -4.67
C LYS A 109 14.06 5.51 -5.52
N PHE A 110 13.39 5.22 -6.63
CA PHE A 110 12.79 6.27 -7.48
C PHE A 110 11.66 6.99 -6.74
N PHE A 111 10.77 6.25 -6.08
CA PHE A 111 9.68 6.80 -5.31
C PHE A 111 10.16 7.77 -4.21
N ILE A 112 11.18 7.37 -3.45
CA ILE A 112 11.75 8.22 -2.39
C ILE A 112 12.47 9.43 -2.98
N ARG A 113 13.19 9.27 -4.09
CA ARG A 113 13.84 10.38 -4.77
C ARG A 113 12.82 11.43 -5.24
N ASP A 114 11.70 11.00 -5.82
CA ASP A 114 10.64 11.89 -6.24
C ASP A 114 10.04 12.66 -5.06
N LEU A 115 9.81 11.98 -3.93
CA LEU A 115 9.33 12.61 -2.70
C LEU A 115 10.31 13.66 -2.16
N VAL A 116 11.61 13.35 -2.11
CA VAL A 116 12.63 14.30 -1.63
C VAL A 116 12.77 15.50 -2.56
N ASN A 117 12.70 15.29 -3.88
CA ASN A 117 12.78 16.36 -4.87
C ASN A 117 11.66 17.41 -4.73
N GLU A 118 10.53 17.08 -4.10
CA GLU A 118 9.47 18.05 -3.82
C GLU A 118 9.87 19.11 -2.78
N PHE A 119 10.87 18.82 -1.95
CA PHE A 119 11.38 19.73 -0.91
C PHE A 119 12.63 20.52 -1.35
N VAL A 120 13.28 20.12 -2.45
CA VAL A 120 14.53 20.73 -2.93
C VAL A 120 14.24 21.83 -3.98
N ARG A 121 12.97 22.11 -4.26
CA ARG A 121 12.52 23.06 -5.29
C ARG A 121 12.55 24.51 -4.86
#